data_AF-A0A2V7KE16-F1
#
_entry.id   AF-A0A2V7KE16-F1
#
_cell.length_a   1.000
_cell.length_b   1.000
_cell.length_c   1.000
_cell.angle_alpha   90.00
_cell.angle_beta   90.00
_cell.angle_gamma   90.00
#
_symmetry.space_group_name_H-M   'P 1'
#
loop_
_entity.id
_entity.type
_entity.pdbx_description
1 polymer ?
#
loop_
_entity_poly.entity_id
_entity_poly.type
_entity_poly.pdbx_seq_one_letter_code
_entity_poly.pdbx_strand_id
1 'polypeptide(L)'
;RQLGGVIVPGSDHITAYNVYAEAVNKYGYLGEVYGLPRHLFREDEIERWAEDRGVLVKAIEDIALGTASVYRQLEVPLPAKLPYGDRKTLELFADLLAKIMPFDLVIDEQTADGQEARVSRSSVSGSWGAIAGSLRYFADRFGVPRASIEGTQIPERAIRRNARRGKPVVVFERQRRREGLMVVRTVDYFGFTLDRDVEPLPSPFPPELADSAREALVEGLLAGATPHPDQSRVRRALDRFGHYWRRSGGRLTQAQAEQVAGQIAVQLAGVNSWDAFINRRIDVDPNAAISESERHSLDALPSSVFLYGDRVPVDYDIEHGIGVVRLRLKEGQARRLHPKDLPVFDRPVRYTVTRGKHEAVRASSLEELRQGLRALGTMHRGRVIRGGRRPRRR
;
A
#
# COMPACT_ATOMS: atom_id res chain seq x y z
N ARG A 1 -12.76 -37.85 12.23
CA ARG A 1 -14.05 -37.47 11.58
C ARG A 1 -14.27 -38.40 10.39
N GLN A 2 -15.37 -39.13 10.36
CA GLN A 2 -15.71 -39.95 9.20
C GLN A 2 -16.58 -39.12 8.26
N LEU A 3 -15.99 -38.31 7.38
CA LEU A 3 -16.73 -37.52 6.37
C LEU A 3 -16.71 -38.17 4.98
N GLY A 4 -16.35 -39.46 4.92
CA GLY A 4 -16.40 -40.24 3.68
C GLY A 4 -17.80 -40.20 3.07
N GLY A 5 -17.87 -39.93 1.77
CA GLY A 5 -19.11 -39.86 0.98
C GLY A 5 -19.79 -38.49 0.93
N VAL A 6 -19.40 -37.51 1.75
CA VAL A 6 -19.97 -36.15 1.74
C VAL A 6 -18.98 -35.05 1.34
N ILE A 7 -17.69 -35.35 1.33
CA ILE A 7 -16.62 -34.41 0.93
C ILE A 7 -16.74 -34.03 -0.54
N VAL A 8 -16.70 -32.73 -0.80
CA VAL A 8 -16.51 -32.15 -2.13
C VAL A 8 -15.15 -31.46 -2.17
N PRO A 9 -14.15 -32.06 -2.84
CA PRO A 9 -12.81 -31.47 -2.94
C PRO A 9 -12.86 -30.06 -3.53
N GLY A 10 -12.17 -29.12 -2.89
CA GLY A 10 -12.15 -27.71 -3.29
C GLY A 10 -13.23 -26.85 -2.65
N SER A 11 -14.10 -27.39 -1.78
CA SER A 11 -15.10 -26.56 -1.08
C SER A 11 -15.54 -27.10 0.27
N ASP A 12 -15.18 -26.34 1.30
CA ASP A 12 -15.70 -26.52 2.66
C ASP A 12 -17.20 -26.22 2.72
N HIS A 13 -17.67 -25.21 1.97
CA HIS A 13 -19.07 -24.80 1.95
C HIS A 13 -19.99 -25.90 1.39
N ILE A 14 -19.63 -26.50 0.24
CA ILE A 14 -20.45 -27.58 -0.34
C ILE A 14 -20.31 -28.87 0.49
N THR A 15 -19.14 -29.12 1.09
CA THR A 15 -18.98 -30.24 2.02
C THR A 15 -19.88 -30.09 3.25
N ALA A 16 -19.95 -28.89 3.84
CA ALA A 16 -20.85 -28.59 4.96
C ALA A 16 -22.32 -28.74 4.57
N TYR A 17 -22.69 -28.28 3.37
CA TYR A 17 -24.02 -28.50 2.80
C TYR A 17 -24.34 -30.00 2.68
N ASN A 18 -23.42 -30.82 2.20
CA ASN A 18 -23.63 -32.27 2.04
C ASN A 18 -23.79 -33.00 3.38
N VAL A 19 -23.08 -32.57 4.42
CA VAL A 19 -23.27 -33.09 5.79
C VAL A 19 -24.71 -32.83 6.24
N TYR A 20 -25.22 -31.61 6.03
CA TYR A 20 -26.59 -31.26 6.38
C TYR A 20 -27.62 -31.99 5.50
N ALA A 21 -27.39 -32.10 4.20
CA ALA A 21 -28.25 -32.84 3.28
C ALA A 21 -28.34 -34.33 3.67
N GLU A 22 -27.24 -34.95 4.11
CA GLU A 22 -27.25 -36.31 4.62
C GLU A 22 -28.13 -36.45 5.87
N ALA A 23 -27.98 -35.52 6.83
CA ALA A 23 -28.77 -35.51 8.05
C ALA A 23 -30.28 -35.47 7.73
N VAL A 24 -30.69 -34.52 6.88
CA VAL A 24 -32.08 -34.34 6.45
C VAL A 24 -32.60 -35.60 5.74
N ASN A 25 -31.84 -36.13 4.79
CA ASN A 25 -32.30 -37.22 3.94
C ASN A 25 -32.44 -38.56 4.67
N LYS A 26 -31.59 -38.82 5.68
CA LYS A 26 -31.55 -40.11 6.39
C LYS A 26 -32.32 -40.10 7.70
N TYR A 27 -32.22 -39.01 8.46
CA TYR A 27 -32.69 -38.92 9.85
C TYR A 27 -33.70 -37.81 10.07
N GLY A 28 -33.92 -36.97 9.06
CA GLY A 28 -34.83 -35.84 9.10
C GLY A 28 -36.23 -36.16 8.60
N TYR A 29 -37.17 -35.30 8.98
CA TYR A 29 -38.51 -35.23 8.42
C TYR A 29 -38.96 -33.76 8.36
N LEU A 30 -39.91 -33.47 7.48
CA LEU A 30 -40.52 -32.14 7.42
C LEU A 30 -41.62 -32.06 8.48
N GLY A 31 -41.47 -31.14 9.43
CA GLY A 31 -42.46 -30.85 10.46
C GLY A 31 -42.72 -29.35 10.57
N GLU A 32 -43.37 -28.96 11.66
CA GLU A 32 -43.72 -27.55 11.91
C GLU A 32 -43.22 -27.11 13.29
N VAL A 33 -42.70 -25.88 13.35
CA VAL A 33 -42.35 -25.21 14.61
C VAL A 33 -43.00 -23.83 14.56
N TYR A 34 -43.89 -23.54 15.51
CA TYR A 34 -44.72 -22.33 15.51
C TYR A 34 -45.54 -22.15 14.21
N GLY A 35 -46.02 -23.26 13.62
CA GLY A 35 -46.81 -23.25 12.38
C GLY A 35 -45.98 -22.98 11.11
N LEU A 36 -44.65 -23.01 11.20
CA LEU A 36 -43.76 -22.81 10.05
C LEU A 36 -43.02 -24.10 9.71
N PRO A 37 -42.93 -24.48 8.41
CA PRO A 37 -42.19 -25.67 7.98
C PRO A 37 -40.72 -25.64 8.39
N ARG A 38 -40.22 -26.73 8.97
CA ARG A 38 -38.82 -26.90 9.38
C ARG A 38 -38.41 -28.37 9.24
N HIS A 39 -37.13 -28.60 8.93
CA HIS A 39 -36.55 -29.94 9.11
C HIS A 39 -36.39 -30.23 10.60
N LEU A 40 -37.03 -31.31 11.04
CA LEU A 40 -36.90 -31.88 12.37
C LEU A 40 -36.19 -33.23 12.26
N PHE A 41 -35.62 -33.71 13.37
CA PHE A 41 -34.80 -34.91 13.38
C PHE A 41 -35.26 -35.87 14.47
N ARG A 42 -35.11 -37.18 14.24
CA ARG A 42 -35.34 -38.19 15.27
C ARG A 42 -34.16 -38.20 16.23
N GLU A 43 -34.40 -37.82 17.48
CA GLU A 43 -33.39 -37.52 18.51
C GLU A 43 -32.34 -38.65 18.67
N ASP A 44 -32.78 -39.88 18.96
CA ASP A 44 -31.87 -41.03 19.14
C ASP A 44 -31.04 -41.37 17.88
N GLU A 45 -31.61 -41.15 16.68
CA GLU A 45 -30.93 -41.49 15.42
C GLU A 45 -29.90 -40.42 15.03
N ILE A 46 -30.26 -39.14 15.21
CA ILE A 46 -29.39 -38.02 14.83
C ILE A 46 -28.21 -37.88 15.79
N GLU A 47 -28.39 -38.17 17.08
CA GLU A 47 -27.30 -38.14 18.07
C GLU A 47 -26.21 -39.16 17.73
N ARG A 48 -26.60 -40.42 17.47
CA ARG A 48 -25.66 -41.48 17.07
C ARG A 48 -24.93 -41.14 15.78
N TRP A 49 -25.66 -40.66 14.76
CA TRP A 49 -25.03 -40.23 13.50
C TRP A 49 -24.07 -39.04 13.71
N ALA A 50 -24.44 -38.08 14.55
CA ALA A 50 -23.62 -36.90 14.83
C ALA A 50 -22.32 -37.27 15.56
N GLU A 51 -22.38 -38.21 16.51
CA GLU A 51 -21.21 -38.78 17.18
C GLU A 51 -20.27 -39.46 16.18
N ASP A 52 -20.80 -40.34 15.32
CA ASP A 52 -20.02 -41.06 14.30
C ASP A 52 -19.35 -40.11 13.29
N ARG A 53 -20.08 -39.09 12.83
CA ARG A 53 -19.57 -38.09 11.87
C ARG A 53 -18.63 -37.08 12.54
N GLY A 54 -18.75 -36.88 13.85
CA GLY A 54 -18.04 -35.85 14.61
C GLY A 54 -18.59 -34.44 14.33
N VAL A 55 -19.92 -34.32 14.31
CA VAL A 55 -20.68 -33.08 14.06
C VAL A 55 -21.56 -32.79 15.29
N LEU A 56 -21.94 -31.52 15.50
CA LEU A 56 -22.81 -31.13 16.60
C LEU A 56 -24.28 -31.14 16.13
N VAL A 57 -25.15 -31.86 16.84
CA VAL A 57 -26.60 -31.89 16.56
C VAL A 57 -27.17 -30.47 16.54
N LYS A 58 -26.82 -29.65 17.54
CA LYS A 58 -27.22 -28.24 17.59
C LYS A 58 -26.86 -27.45 16.33
N ALA A 59 -25.68 -27.67 15.75
CA ALA A 59 -25.29 -26.99 14.53
C ALA A 59 -26.17 -27.39 13.33
N ILE A 60 -26.61 -28.65 13.27
CA ILE A 60 -27.55 -29.13 12.25
C ILE A 60 -28.93 -28.50 12.45
N GLU A 61 -29.40 -28.36 13.68
CA GLU A 61 -30.67 -27.70 13.99
C GLU A 61 -30.64 -26.19 13.67
N ASP A 62 -29.53 -25.52 13.95
CA ASP A 62 -29.30 -24.11 13.60
C ASP A 62 -29.30 -23.94 12.07
N ILE A 63 -28.64 -24.84 11.33
CA ILE A 63 -28.69 -24.86 9.86
C ILE A 63 -30.12 -25.14 9.38
N ALA A 64 -30.89 -25.99 10.05
CA ALA A 64 -32.29 -26.24 9.71
C ALA A 64 -33.16 -24.99 9.86
N LEU A 65 -32.94 -24.21 10.92
CA LEU A 65 -33.61 -22.92 11.10
C LEU A 65 -33.23 -21.93 9.99
N GLY A 66 -31.94 -21.79 9.71
CA GLY A 66 -31.44 -20.89 8.66
C GLY A 66 -31.97 -21.27 7.28
N THR A 67 -31.95 -22.56 6.94
CA THR A 67 -32.46 -23.09 5.67
C THR A 67 -33.94 -22.78 5.50
N ALA A 68 -34.77 -23.09 6.51
CA ALA A 68 -36.19 -22.78 6.48
C ALA A 68 -36.46 -21.28 6.28
N SER A 69 -35.65 -20.43 6.92
CA SER A 69 -35.73 -18.98 6.74
C SER A 69 -35.41 -18.53 5.31
N VAL A 70 -34.37 -19.09 4.69
CA VAL A 70 -34.00 -18.77 3.30
C VAL A 70 -35.09 -19.20 2.32
N TYR A 71 -35.60 -20.42 2.42
CA TYR A 71 -36.67 -20.91 1.53
C TYR A 71 -37.94 -20.07 1.64
N ARG A 72 -38.31 -19.68 2.86
CA ARG A 72 -39.46 -18.78 3.09
C ARG A 72 -39.22 -17.40 2.47
N GLN A 73 -38.03 -16.83 2.63
CA GLN A 73 -37.69 -15.52 2.06
C GLN A 73 -37.71 -15.54 0.52
N LEU A 74 -37.42 -16.69 -0.07
CA LEU A 74 -37.48 -16.92 -1.52
C LEU A 74 -38.86 -17.38 -2.00
N GLU A 75 -39.86 -17.46 -1.12
CA GLU A 75 -41.23 -17.89 -1.41
C GLU A 75 -41.32 -19.27 -2.09
N VAL A 76 -40.38 -20.16 -1.76
CA VAL A 76 -40.32 -21.53 -2.27
C VAL A 76 -40.55 -22.55 -1.15
N PRO A 77 -41.23 -23.68 -1.42
CA PRO A 77 -41.48 -24.69 -0.40
C PRO A 77 -40.18 -25.34 0.06
N LEU A 78 -40.03 -25.53 1.38
CA LEU A 78 -38.91 -26.26 1.97
C LEU A 78 -39.01 -27.74 1.57
N PRO A 79 -38.04 -28.30 0.83
CA PRO A 79 -38.14 -29.65 0.31
C PRO A 79 -37.85 -30.67 1.42
N ALA A 80 -38.66 -31.72 1.51
CA ALA A 80 -38.44 -32.80 2.50
C ALA A 80 -37.13 -33.58 2.32
N LYS A 81 -36.52 -33.50 1.13
CA LYS A 81 -35.21 -34.08 0.81
C LYS A 81 -34.36 -33.07 0.06
N LEU A 82 -33.06 -33.05 0.36
CA LEU A 82 -32.09 -32.15 -0.25
C LEU A 82 -31.21 -32.91 -1.24
N PRO A 83 -30.99 -32.39 -2.46
CA PRO A 83 -30.03 -32.99 -3.38
C PRO A 83 -28.61 -32.85 -2.80
N TYR A 84 -27.75 -33.85 -3.00
CA TYR A 84 -26.34 -33.68 -2.67
C TYR A 84 -25.68 -32.72 -3.67
N GLY A 85 -24.81 -31.86 -3.15
CA GLY A 85 -23.93 -31.02 -3.92
C GLY A 85 -22.83 -31.87 -4.55
N ASP A 86 -22.65 -31.70 -5.85
CA ASP A 86 -21.65 -32.39 -6.64
C ASP A 86 -20.66 -31.39 -7.26
N ARG A 87 -19.87 -31.87 -8.23
CA ARG A 87 -18.94 -31.03 -8.99
C ARG A 87 -19.65 -29.90 -9.74
N LYS A 88 -20.85 -30.14 -10.27
CA LYS A 88 -21.63 -29.13 -11.00
C LYS A 88 -22.16 -28.07 -10.04
N THR A 89 -22.64 -28.45 -8.87
CA THR A 89 -23.00 -27.51 -7.80
C THR A 89 -21.81 -26.65 -7.39
N LEU A 90 -20.63 -27.27 -7.22
CA LEU A 90 -19.40 -26.55 -6.90
C LEU A 90 -19.07 -25.49 -7.97
N GLU A 91 -19.13 -25.85 -9.26
CA GLU A 91 -18.82 -24.92 -10.35
C GLU A 91 -19.77 -23.72 -10.35
N LEU A 92 -21.08 -23.96 -10.22
CA LEU A 92 -22.08 -22.89 -10.13
C LEU A 92 -21.87 -22.01 -8.90
N PHE A 93 -21.58 -22.62 -7.76
CA PHE A 93 -21.32 -21.88 -6.52
C PHE A 93 -20.05 -21.05 -6.60
N ALA A 94 -18.95 -21.61 -7.13
CA ALA A 94 -17.70 -20.88 -7.32
C ALA A 94 -17.86 -19.72 -8.31
N ASP A 95 -18.64 -19.88 -9.37
CA ASP A 95 -18.96 -18.78 -10.30
C ASP A 95 -19.78 -17.67 -9.63
N LEU A 96 -20.72 -18.02 -8.74
CA LEU A 96 -21.48 -17.05 -7.95
C LEU A 96 -20.59 -16.29 -6.96
N LEU A 97 -19.73 -17.02 -6.23
CA LEU A 97 -18.73 -16.42 -5.35
C LEU A 97 -17.80 -15.49 -6.13
N ALA A 98 -17.36 -15.90 -7.32
CA ALA A 98 -16.49 -15.08 -8.14
C ALA A 98 -17.15 -13.76 -8.57
N LYS A 99 -18.47 -13.75 -8.73
CA LYS A 99 -19.25 -12.57 -9.15
C LYS A 99 -19.56 -11.62 -8.00
N ILE A 100 -19.95 -12.14 -6.84
CA ILE A 100 -20.47 -11.35 -5.71
C ILE A 100 -19.43 -11.14 -4.62
N MET A 101 -18.57 -12.13 -4.37
CA MET A 101 -17.58 -12.20 -3.30
C MET A 101 -18.07 -11.68 -1.94
N PRO A 102 -19.00 -12.40 -1.29
CA PRO A 102 -19.49 -12.01 0.03
C PRO A 102 -18.53 -12.36 1.18
N PHE A 103 -17.40 -13.00 0.89
CA PHE A 103 -16.45 -13.55 1.86
C PHE A 103 -15.08 -12.87 1.75
N ASP A 104 -14.21 -13.15 2.72
CA ASP A 104 -12.80 -12.82 2.59
C ASP A 104 -12.19 -13.61 1.43
N LEU A 105 -11.26 -12.98 0.72
CA LEU A 105 -10.57 -13.57 -0.41
C LEU A 105 -9.06 -13.60 -0.14
N VAL A 106 -8.48 -14.79 -0.30
CA VAL A 106 -7.04 -15.01 -0.27
C VAL A 106 -6.64 -15.58 -1.62
N ILE A 107 -5.61 -15.00 -2.25
CA ILE A 107 -5.01 -15.51 -3.49
C ILE A 107 -3.56 -15.83 -3.19
N ASP A 108 -3.15 -17.07 -3.45
CA ASP A 108 -1.77 -17.55 -3.27
C ASP A 108 -1.21 -17.23 -1.87
N GLU A 109 -2.02 -17.56 -0.86
CA GLU A 109 -1.76 -17.36 0.57
C GLU A 109 -1.60 -15.89 1.01
N GLN A 110 -2.06 -14.92 0.21
CA GLN A 110 -2.05 -13.50 0.57
C GLN A 110 -3.45 -12.89 0.48
N THR A 111 -3.77 -12.03 1.43
CA THR A 111 -4.91 -11.11 1.37
C THR A 111 -4.58 -9.91 0.49
N ALA A 112 -5.59 -9.12 0.11
CA ALA A 112 -5.41 -7.94 -0.76
C ALA A 112 -4.47 -6.87 -0.17
N ASP A 113 -4.39 -6.78 1.17
CA ASP A 113 -3.50 -5.88 1.90
C ASP A 113 -2.11 -6.50 2.18
N GLY A 114 -1.82 -7.69 1.64
CA GLY A 114 -0.52 -8.34 1.69
C GLY A 114 -0.24 -9.14 2.96
N GLN A 115 -1.26 -9.45 3.78
CA GLN A 115 -1.10 -10.32 4.94
C GLN A 115 -1.05 -11.79 4.52
N GLU A 116 -0.15 -12.57 5.14
CA GLU A 116 -0.07 -14.01 4.89
C GLU A 116 -1.24 -14.76 5.57
N ALA A 117 -2.00 -15.49 4.76
CA ALA A 117 -3.13 -16.30 5.18
C ALA A 117 -3.06 -17.69 4.55
N ARG A 118 -2.84 -18.73 5.36
CA ARG A 118 -2.69 -20.09 4.85
C ARG A 118 -4.01 -20.83 4.80
N VAL A 119 -4.11 -21.82 3.92
CA VAL A 119 -5.26 -22.71 3.92
C VAL A 119 -5.24 -23.56 5.19
N SER A 120 -6.37 -23.60 5.89
CA SER A 120 -6.49 -24.41 7.10
C SER A 120 -6.25 -25.89 6.80
N ARG A 121 -5.58 -26.59 7.71
CA ARG A 121 -5.33 -28.03 7.57
C ARG A 121 -6.60 -28.88 7.59
N SER A 122 -7.69 -28.34 8.14
CA SER A 122 -9.01 -28.99 8.13
C SER A 122 -9.84 -28.68 6.90
N SER A 123 -9.37 -27.75 6.05
CA SER A 123 -10.05 -27.43 4.80
C SER A 123 -9.91 -28.56 3.79
N VAL A 124 -10.94 -28.73 2.96
CA VAL A 124 -10.91 -29.61 1.78
C VAL A 124 -10.47 -28.86 0.52
N SER A 125 -10.07 -27.59 0.65
CA SER A 125 -9.51 -26.78 -0.44
C SER A 125 -8.03 -27.07 -0.68
N GLY A 126 -7.57 -26.85 -1.92
CA GLY A 126 -6.15 -26.93 -2.25
C GLY A 126 -5.34 -25.80 -1.62
N SER A 127 -4.02 -25.98 -1.46
CA SER A 127 -3.12 -24.98 -0.88
C SER A 127 -2.67 -23.88 -1.84
N TRP A 128 -3.25 -23.83 -3.05
CA TRP A 128 -2.83 -22.93 -4.14
C TRP A 128 -4.04 -22.31 -4.84
N GLY A 129 -3.87 -21.09 -5.33
CA GLY A 129 -4.91 -20.32 -6.00
C GLY A 129 -5.80 -19.53 -5.03
N ALA A 130 -6.95 -19.12 -5.54
CA ALA A 130 -7.87 -18.25 -4.80
C ALA A 130 -8.86 -19.03 -3.96
N ILE A 131 -9.04 -18.63 -2.70
CA ILE A 131 -10.01 -19.20 -1.78
C ILE A 131 -10.87 -18.08 -1.22
N ALA A 132 -12.18 -18.25 -1.35
CA ALA A 132 -13.16 -17.36 -0.75
C ALA A 132 -13.82 -18.06 0.44
N GLY A 133 -13.78 -17.44 1.61
CA GLY A 133 -14.37 -18.00 2.81
C GLY A 133 -14.07 -17.23 4.08
N SER A 134 -14.03 -17.94 5.20
CA SER A 134 -13.86 -17.33 6.51
C SER A 134 -12.38 -17.24 6.89
N LEU A 135 -11.88 -16.03 7.12
CA LEU A 135 -10.54 -15.79 7.61
C LEU A 135 -10.50 -15.79 9.14
N ARG A 136 -9.57 -16.54 9.73
CA ARG A 136 -9.35 -16.60 11.19
C ARG A 136 -7.93 -16.19 11.54
N TYR A 137 -7.80 -15.22 12.43
CA TYR A 137 -6.51 -14.75 12.94
C TYR A 137 -6.14 -15.46 14.25
N PHE A 138 -4.86 -15.81 14.39
CA PHE A 138 -4.30 -16.41 15.59
C PHE A 138 -2.83 -16.05 15.75
N ALA A 139 -2.28 -16.20 16.96
CA ALA A 139 -0.85 -16.05 17.19
C ALA A 139 -0.16 -17.41 17.10
N ASP A 140 1.00 -17.48 16.44
CA ASP A 140 1.83 -18.68 16.50
C ASP A 140 2.52 -18.82 17.87
N ARG A 141 3.28 -19.90 18.07
CA ARG A 141 4.00 -20.17 19.33
C ARG A 141 5.02 -19.08 19.73
N PHE A 142 5.37 -18.19 18.81
CA PHE A 142 6.29 -17.07 19.02
C PHE A 142 5.57 -15.72 19.13
N GLY A 143 4.23 -15.72 19.15
CA GLY A 143 3.43 -14.51 19.22
C GLY A 143 3.31 -13.78 17.88
N VAL A 144 3.72 -14.40 16.77
CA VAL A 144 3.60 -13.78 15.44
C VAL A 144 2.16 -13.93 14.97
N PRO A 145 1.47 -12.83 14.58
CA PRO A 145 0.15 -12.91 13.99
C PRO A 145 0.16 -13.73 12.70
N ARG A 146 -0.75 -14.69 12.60
CA ARG A 146 -0.98 -15.55 11.45
C ARG A 146 -2.47 -15.56 11.14
N ALA A 147 -2.80 -15.86 9.89
CA ALA A 147 -4.18 -16.09 9.48
C ALA A 147 -4.32 -17.46 8.81
N SER A 148 -5.51 -18.04 8.95
CA SER A 148 -5.92 -19.22 8.19
C SER A 148 -7.27 -19.01 7.53
N ILE A 149 -7.45 -19.52 6.33
CA ILE A 149 -8.70 -19.47 5.58
C ILE A 149 -9.31 -20.87 5.37
N GLU A 150 -10.62 -20.96 5.50
CA GLU A 150 -11.47 -22.11 5.16
C GLU A 150 -12.57 -21.61 4.21
N GLY A 151 -12.88 -22.34 3.15
CA GLY A 151 -13.85 -21.88 2.16
C GLY A 151 -13.92 -22.69 0.88
N THR A 152 -14.22 -22.00 -0.22
CA THR A 152 -14.31 -22.56 -1.57
C THR A 152 -13.20 -22.02 -2.45
N GLN A 153 -12.51 -22.92 -3.15
CA GLN A 153 -11.53 -22.57 -4.15
C GLN A 153 -12.23 -22.02 -5.41
N ILE A 154 -11.81 -20.84 -5.86
CA ILE A 154 -12.35 -20.17 -7.04
C ILE A 154 -11.44 -20.41 -8.24
N PRO A 155 -11.97 -20.88 -9.38
CA PRO A 155 -11.19 -21.03 -10.60
C PRO A 155 -10.66 -19.69 -11.13
N GLU A 156 -9.39 -19.65 -11.58
CA GLU A 156 -8.78 -18.45 -12.16
C GLU A 156 -9.59 -17.85 -13.32
N ARG A 157 -10.17 -18.71 -14.17
CA ARG A 157 -11.07 -18.28 -15.27
C ARG A 157 -12.26 -17.46 -14.77
N ALA A 158 -12.81 -17.79 -13.60
CA ALA A 158 -13.97 -17.11 -13.03
C ALA A 158 -13.55 -15.75 -12.43
N ILE A 159 -12.36 -15.70 -11.83
CA ILE A 159 -11.74 -14.46 -11.35
C ILE A 159 -11.51 -13.49 -12.51
N ARG A 160 -10.79 -13.93 -13.56
CA ARG A 160 -10.47 -13.08 -14.73
C ARG A 160 -11.72 -12.56 -15.43
N ARG A 161 -12.77 -13.37 -15.52
CA ARG A 161 -14.06 -12.98 -16.11
C ARG A 161 -14.77 -11.88 -15.33
N ASN A 162 -14.61 -11.84 -14.01
CA ASN A 162 -15.26 -10.86 -13.12
C ASN A 162 -14.32 -9.72 -12.70
N ALA A 163 -13.04 -9.77 -13.06
CA ALA A 163 -12.08 -8.71 -12.83
C ALA A 163 -12.46 -7.45 -13.62
N ARG A 164 -12.22 -6.29 -13.01
CA ARG A 164 -12.53 -4.98 -13.59
C ARG A 164 -11.25 -4.33 -14.07
N ARG A 165 -11.28 -3.85 -15.31
CA ARG A 165 -10.22 -2.99 -15.83
C ARG A 165 -10.38 -1.60 -15.22
N GLY A 166 -9.34 -1.12 -14.56
CA GLY A 166 -9.24 0.22 -14.02
C GLY A 166 -9.26 1.26 -15.15
N LYS A 167 -9.45 2.53 -14.76
CA LYS A 167 -9.33 3.63 -15.70
C LYS A 167 -7.89 3.69 -16.22
N PRO A 168 -7.69 3.93 -17.54
CA PRO A 168 -6.36 4.14 -18.07
C PRO A 168 -5.72 5.35 -17.40
N VAL A 169 -4.49 5.18 -16.92
CA VAL A 169 -3.64 6.26 -16.44
C VAL A 169 -2.44 6.36 -17.35
N VAL A 170 -2.06 7.59 -17.71
CA VAL A 170 -0.84 7.81 -18.49
C VAL A 170 0.31 8.03 -17.53
N VAL A 171 1.41 7.31 -17.73
CA VAL A 171 2.64 7.48 -16.96
C VAL A 171 3.82 7.64 -17.89
N PHE A 172 4.84 8.38 -17.44
CA PHE A 172 6.12 8.39 -18.11
C PHE A 172 6.97 7.22 -17.60
N GLU A 173 7.33 6.30 -18.49
CA GLU A 173 8.23 5.19 -18.14
C GLU A 173 9.50 5.21 -18.98
N ARG A 174 10.61 4.89 -18.29
CA ARG A 174 11.93 4.71 -18.88
C ARG A 174 12.31 3.23 -18.79
N GLN A 175 11.77 2.40 -19.68
CA GLN A 175 12.15 0.99 -19.76
C GLN A 175 13.41 0.83 -20.63
N ARG A 176 14.19 -0.22 -20.38
CA ARG A 176 15.54 -0.48 -20.98
C ARG A 176 15.63 -0.35 -22.52
N ARG A 177 14.51 -0.36 -23.25
CA ARG A 177 14.45 -0.22 -24.72
C ARG A 177 13.47 0.84 -25.24
N ARG A 178 12.62 1.44 -24.39
CA ARG A 178 11.61 2.41 -24.79
C ARG A 178 11.47 3.48 -23.70
N GLU A 179 11.65 4.73 -24.09
CA GLU A 179 11.39 5.91 -23.25
C GLU A 179 10.18 6.62 -23.85
N GLY A 180 9.16 6.89 -23.05
CA GLY A 180 7.95 7.53 -23.55
C GLY A 180 6.78 7.46 -22.58
N LEU A 181 5.64 7.95 -23.07
CA LEU A 181 4.37 7.84 -22.35
C LEU A 181 3.76 6.46 -22.58
N MET A 182 3.31 5.85 -21.50
CA MET A 182 2.64 4.56 -21.49
C MET A 182 1.23 4.73 -20.92
N VAL A 183 0.27 4.03 -21.52
CA VAL A 183 -1.05 3.81 -20.94
C VAL A 183 -0.97 2.59 -20.06
N VAL A 184 -1.28 2.78 -18.78
CA VAL A 184 -1.34 1.73 -17.79
C VAL A 184 -2.78 1.48 -17.44
N ARG A 185 -3.19 0.21 -17.48
CA ARG A 185 -4.49 -0.26 -16.99
C ARG A 185 -4.26 -1.36 -15.98
N THR A 186 -4.75 -1.15 -14.76
CA THR A 186 -4.78 -2.21 -13.75
C THR A 186 -5.98 -3.11 -14.01
N VAL A 187 -5.82 -4.40 -13.77
CA VAL A 187 -6.92 -5.35 -13.75
C VAL A 187 -7.13 -5.74 -12.30
N ASP A 188 -8.18 -5.19 -11.70
CA ASP A 188 -8.44 -5.31 -10.27
C ASP A 188 -9.60 -6.25 -10.00
N TYR A 189 -9.52 -7.02 -8.91
CA TYR A 189 -10.53 -7.96 -8.50
C TYR A 189 -10.62 -8.01 -6.98
N PHE A 190 -11.74 -7.52 -6.41
CA PHE A 190 -12.01 -7.46 -4.97
C PHE A 190 -10.79 -7.04 -4.12
N GLY A 191 -10.11 -5.97 -4.54
CA GLY A 191 -8.94 -5.40 -3.84
C GLY A 191 -7.58 -5.92 -4.31
N PHE A 192 -7.53 -7.01 -5.07
CA PHE A 192 -6.29 -7.52 -5.67
C PHE A 192 -6.04 -6.87 -7.03
N THR A 193 -4.83 -6.37 -7.26
CA THR A 193 -4.36 -6.07 -8.62
C THR A 193 -3.78 -7.32 -9.24
N LEU A 194 -4.50 -7.92 -10.18
CA LEU A 194 -4.15 -9.19 -10.82
C LEU A 194 -3.13 -9.02 -11.94
N ASP A 195 -3.26 -7.93 -12.68
CA ASP A 195 -2.44 -7.66 -13.85
C ASP A 195 -2.28 -6.15 -14.04
N ARG A 196 -1.20 -5.78 -14.73
CA ARG A 196 -0.92 -4.40 -15.12
C ARG A 196 -0.58 -4.40 -16.60
N ASP A 197 -1.57 -4.02 -17.39
CA ASP A 197 -1.41 -3.88 -18.84
C ASP A 197 -0.72 -2.54 -19.13
N VAL A 198 0.36 -2.58 -19.91
CA VAL A 198 1.22 -1.43 -20.21
C VAL A 198 1.45 -1.37 -21.72
N GLU A 199 0.84 -0.37 -22.34
CA GLU A 199 0.94 -0.14 -23.78
C GLU A 199 1.54 1.24 -24.05
N PRO A 200 2.33 1.43 -25.11
CA PRO A 200 2.75 2.76 -25.55
C PRO A 200 1.54 3.65 -25.84
N LEU A 201 1.57 4.89 -25.35
CA LEU A 201 0.53 5.86 -25.68
C LEU A 201 0.57 6.16 -27.19
N PRO A 202 -0.57 6.06 -27.90
CA PRO A 202 -0.63 6.41 -29.32
C PRO A 202 -0.22 7.86 -29.58
N SER A 203 0.26 8.10 -30.80
CA SER A 203 0.56 9.44 -31.32
C SER A 203 -0.33 9.70 -32.54
N PRO A 204 -1.15 10.77 -32.56
CA PRO A 204 -1.35 11.76 -31.51
C PRO A 204 -2.05 11.18 -30.26
N PHE A 205 -1.98 11.90 -29.14
CA PHE A 205 -2.62 11.53 -27.89
C PHE A 205 -4.15 11.44 -28.08
N PRO A 206 -4.78 10.33 -27.65
CA PRO A 206 -6.24 10.25 -27.63
C PRO A 206 -6.84 11.40 -26.82
N PRO A 207 -7.94 12.06 -27.28
CA PRO A 207 -8.51 13.21 -26.60
C PRO A 207 -8.82 12.97 -25.12
N GLU A 208 -9.31 11.78 -24.77
CA GLU A 208 -9.63 11.37 -23.41
C GLU A 208 -8.41 11.15 -22.50
N LEU A 209 -7.21 11.00 -23.07
CA LEU A 209 -5.95 10.81 -22.35
C LEU A 209 -4.98 11.98 -22.49
N ALA A 210 -5.31 12.99 -23.29
CA ALA A 210 -4.40 14.08 -23.62
C ALA A 210 -4.03 14.93 -22.39
N ASP A 211 -4.98 15.18 -21.48
CA ASP A 211 -4.71 15.88 -20.23
C ASP A 211 -3.77 15.07 -19.32
N SER A 212 -4.10 13.80 -19.06
CA SER A 212 -3.24 12.92 -18.26
C SER A 212 -1.85 12.72 -18.88
N ALA A 213 -1.75 12.71 -20.20
CA ALA A 213 -0.46 12.65 -20.90
C ALA A 213 0.38 13.91 -20.63
N ARG A 214 -0.22 15.11 -20.69
CA ARG A 214 0.48 16.36 -20.36
C ARG A 214 0.88 16.42 -18.90
N GLU A 215 0.02 15.99 -17.98
CA GLU A 215 0.34 15.88 -16.55
C GLU A 215 1.55 14.96 -16.32
N ALA A 216 1.56 13.77 -16.92
CA ALA A 216 2.68 12.83 -16.83
C ALA A 216 4.00 13.41 -17.39
N LEU A 217 3.93 14.26 -18.43
CA LEU A 217 5.10 14.96 -18.96
C LEU A 217 5.60 16.05 -17.99
N VAL A 218 4.70 16.80 -17.37
CA VAL A 218 5.05 17.79 -16.32
C VAL A 218 5.75 17.08 -15.17
N GLU A 219 5.16 16.00 -14.64
CA GLU A 219 5.76 15.20 -13.57
C GLU A 219 7.13 14.65 -13.95
N GLY A 220 7.26 14.11 -15.18
CA GLY A 220 8.52 13.62 -15.70
C GLY A 220 9.60 14.72 -15.76
N LEU A 221 9.24 15.93 -16.20
CA LEU A 221 10.15 17.08 -16.27
C LEU A 221 10.61 17.53 -14.88
N LEU A 222 9.68 17.59 -13.91
CA LEU A 222 9.97 17.93 -12.52
C LEU A 222 10.87 16.88 -11.85
N ALA A 223 10.64 15.60 -12.12
CA ALA A 223 11.47 14.50 -11.64
C ALA A 223 12.84 14.44 -12.33
N GLY A 224 13.04 15.18 -13.42
CA GLY A 224 14.29 15.18 -14.18
C GLY A 224 14.51 13.90 -14.98
N ALA A 225 13.44 13.16 -15.28
CA ALA A 225 13.47 11.82 -15.84
C ALA A 225 13.31 11.78 -17.38
N THR A 226 12.90 12.89 -17.99
CA THR A 226 12.63 12.93 -19.44
C THR A 226 13.91 13.08 -20.26
N PRO A 227 13.90 12.63 -21.53
CA PRO A 227 14.97 12.89 -22.50
C PRO A 227 14.88 14.28 -23.15
N HIS A 228 14.05 15.19 -22.63
CA HIS A 228 13.78 16.48 -23.27
C HIS A 228 15.07 17.33 -23.41
N PRO A 229 15.30 18.01 -24.56
CA PRO A 229 16.51 18.82 -24.76
C PRO A 229 16.74 19.89 -23.69
N ASP A 230 15.67 20.53 -23.22
CA ASP A 230 15.74 21.56 -22.18
C ASP A 230 15.79 20.99 -20.74
N GLN A 231 15.82 19.67 -20.53
CA GLN A 231 15.74 19.04 -19.20
C GLN A 231 16.83 19.56 -18.24
N SER A 232 18.05 19.77 -18.74
CA SER A 232 19.17 20.32 -17.94
C SER A 232 18.96 21.79 -17.57
N ARG A 233 18.25 22.55 -18.42
CA ARG A 233 17.88 23.94 -18.11
C ARG A 233 16.77 23.99 -17.07
N VAL A 234 15.72 23.17 -17.25
CA VAL A 234 14.62 23.03 -16.29
C VAL A 234 15.17 22.63 -14.92
N ARG A 235 16.02 21.61 -14.83
CA ARG A 235 16.63 21.18 -13.55
C ARG A 235 17.34 22.32 -12.83
N ARG A 236 18.17 23.09 -13.53
CA ARG A 236 18.86 24.26 -12.95
C ARG A 236 17.90 25.34 -12.47
N ALA A 237 16.80 25.56 -13.19
CA ALA A 237 15.77 26.50 -12.78
C ALA A 237 15.04 26.01 -11.51
N LEU A 238 14.66 24.73 -11.45
CA LEU A 238 14.05 24.10 -10.27
C LEU A 238 14.95 24.19 -9.04
N ASP A 239 16.26 23.96 -9.19
CA ASP A 239 17.23 24.12 -8.10
C ASP A 239 17.24 25.55 -7.55
N ARG A 240 17.17 26.56 -8.45
CA ARG A 240 17.11 27.98 -8.07
C ARG A 240 15.78 28.35 -7.42
N PHE A 241 14.64 27.89 -7.94
CA PHE A 241 13.35 28.06 -7.29
C PHE A 241 13.35 27.43 -5.90
N GLY A 242 13.81 26.19 -5.76
CA GLY A 242 13.94 25.50 -4.48
C GLY A 242 14.91 26.20 -3.50
N HIS A 243 15.93 26.88 -4.00
CA HIS A 243 16.79 27.74 -3.19
C HIS A 243 16.04 28.94 -2.62
N TYR A 244 15.36 29.73 -3.47
CA TYR A 244 14.59 30.90 -3.01
C TYR A 244 13.39 30.50 -2.14
N TRP A 245 12.71 29.40 -2.46
CA TRP A 245 11.61 28.86 -1.66
C TRP A 245 12.06 28.57 -0.22
N ARG A 246 13.14 27.80 -0.05
CA ARG A 246 13.70 27.49 1.28
C ARG A 246 14.20 28.74 2.00
N ARG A 247 14.91 29.64 1.31
CA ARG A 247 15.38 30.91 1.89
C ARG A 247 14.23 31.84 2.29
N SER A 248 13.11 31.85 1.58
CA SER A 248 11.91 32.61 1.97
C SER A 248 11.18 32.02 3.18
N GLY A 249 11.48 30.76 3.53
CA GLY A 249 10.77 30.00 4.55
C GLY A 249 9.40 29.53 4.06
N GLY A 250 9.24 29.30 2.76
CA GLY A 250 7.97 28.86 2.18
C GLY A 250 6.96 29.98 1.95
N ARG A 251 7.40 31.23 1.84
CA ARG A 251 6.50 32.39 1.63
C ARG A 251 6.42 32.83 0.18
N LEU A 252 7.42 32.49 -0.63
CA LEU A 252 7.52 32.93 -2.02
C LEU A 252 6.65 32.07 -2.94
N THR A 253 5.41 32.50 -3.17
CA THR A 253 4.40 31.72 -3.92
C THR A 253 4.89 31.32 -5.31
N GLN A 254 5.60 32.21 -6.01
CA GLN A 254 6.13 31.96 -7.36
C GLN A 254 7.17 30.82 -7.40
N ALA A 255 7.77 30.47 -6.26
CA ALA A 255 8.73 29.38 -6.13
C ALA A 255 8.12 28.10 -5.54
N GLN A 256 6.81 28.07 -5.29
CA GLN A 256 6.08 26.86 -4.89
C GLN A 256 6.13 25.82 -6.00
N ALA A 257 6.21 24.54 -5.62
CA ALA A 257 6.27 23.45 -6.57
C ALA A 257 5.05 23.43 -7.50
N GLU A 258 3.86 23.70 -6.94
CA GLU A 258 2.59 23.74 -7.67
C GLU A 258 2.56 24.89 -8.70
N GLN A 259 3.12 26.06 -8.35
CA GLN A 259 3.18 27.21 -9.26
C GLN A 259 4.15 26.96 -10.41
N VAL A 260 5.31 26.38 -10.12
CA VAL A 260 6.29 26.02 -11.16
C VAL A 260 5.75 24.91 -12.05
N ALA A 261 5.08 23.90 -11.48
CA ALA A 261 4.38 22.87 -12.25
C ALA A 261 3.32 23.48 -13.17
N GLY A 262 2.52 24.42 -12.67
CA GLY A 262 1.52 25.16 -13.45
C GLY A 262 2.13 25.95 -14.62
N GLN A 263 3.28 26.60 -14.42
CA GLN A 263 4.00 27.30 -15.50
C GLN A 263 4.46 26.34 -16.61
N ILE A 264 4.92 25.15 -16.25
CA ILE A 264 5.28 24.11 -17.24
C ILE A 264 4.02 23.57 -17.92
N ALA A 265 2.95 23.31 -17.17
CA ALA A 265 1.68 22.80 -17.70
C ALA A 265 1.07 23.74 -18.76
N VAL A 266 1.07 25.06 -18.51
CA VAL A 266 0.60 26.07 -19.47
C VAL A 266 1.40 26.01 -20.78
N GLN A 267 2.72 25.82 -20.70
CA GLN A 267 3.56 25.68 -21.90
C GLN A 267 3.28 24.40 -22.68
N LEU A 268 2.84 23.34 -21.99
CA LEU A 268 2.50 22.05 -22.56
C LEU A 268 1.03 21.92 -23.00
N ALA A 269 0.16 22.89 -22.73
CA ALA A 269 -1.28 22.80 -23.01
C ALA A 269 -1.63 22.39 -24.45
N GLY A 270 -0.83 22.84 -25.44
CA GLY A 270 -1.00 22.49 -26.86
C GLY A 270 -0.28 21.22 -27.33
N VAL A 271 0.45 20.54 -26.44
CA VAL A 271 1.19 19.32 -26.79
C VAL A 271 0.22 18.14 -26.86
N ASN A 272 0.18 17.52 -28.04
CA ASN A 272 -0.71 16.41 -28.37
C ASN A 272 0.04 15.18 -28.91
N SER A 273 1.37 15.17 -28.87
CA SER A 273 2.19 14.04 -29.30
C SER A 273 3.55 14.06 -28.60
N TRP A 274 4.23 12.92 -28.61
CA TRP A 274 5.59 12.81 -28.09
C TRP A 274 6.57 13.69 -28.87
N ASP A 275 6.43 13.76 -30.20
CA ASP A 275 7.30 14.61 -31.03
C ASP A 275 7.04 16.09 -30.77
N ALA A 276 5.76 16.49 -30.58
CA ALA A 276 5.43 17.86 -30.21
C ALA A 276 6.05 18.22 -28.84
N PHE A 277 6.10 17.28 -27.90
CA PHE A 277 6.78 17.46 -26.62
C PHE A 277 8.28 17.71 -26.82
N ILE A 278 8.99 16.82 -27.52
CA ILE A 278 10.45 16.94 -27.70
C ILE A 278 10.84 18.23 -28.44
N ASN A 279 9.99 18.71 -29.35
CA ASN A 279 10.21 19.94 -30.10
C ASN A 279 9.72 21.22 -29.39
N ARG A 280 9.02 21.09 -28.26
CA ARG A 280 8.50 22.23 -27.51
C ARG A 280 9.60 22.84 -26.65
N ARG A 281 9.91 24.11 -26.84
CA ARG A 281 10.78 24.82 -25.90
C ARG A 281 10.09 24.97 -24.55
N ILE A 282 10.79 24.58 -23.48
CA ILE A 282 10.31 24.70 -22.09
C ILE A 282 11.17 25.72 -21.38
N ASP A 283 10.59 26.89 -21.11
CA ASP A 283 11.26 28.02 -20.47
C ASP A 283 10.76 28.21 -19.04
N VAL A 284 11.67 28.02 -18.09
CA VAL A 284 11.40 28.16 -16.66
C VAL A 284 12.52 29.04 -16.13
N ASP A 285 12.22 30.33 -15.92
CA ASP A 285 13.20 31.32 -15.49
C ASP A 285 12.84 31.93 -14.12
N PRO A 286 13.60 31.61 -13.06
CA PRO A 286 13.46 32.25 -11.76
C PRO A 286 13.64 33.77 -11.81
N ASN A 287 14.42 34.30 -12.75
CA ASN A 287 14.67 35.73 -12.84
C ASN A 287 13.46 36.52 -13.37
N ALA A 288 12.67 35.89 -14.25
CA ALA A 288 11.42 36.45 -14.74
C ALA A 288 10.27 36.29 -13.72
N ALA A 289 10.26 35.18 -12.97
CA ALA A 289 9.15 34.86 -12.08
C ALA A 289 9.21 35.58 -10.71
N ILE A 290 10.40 35.80 -10.17
CA ILE A 290 10.62 36.44 -8.86
C ILE A 290 11.06 37.88 -9.11
N SER A 291 10.73 38.86 -8.27
CA SER A 291 11.25 40.21 -8.47
C SER A 291 12.74 40.32 -8.10
N GLU A 292 13.46 41.28 -8.69
CA GLU A 292 14.88 41.50 -8.37
C GLU A 292 15.09 41.88 -6.90
N SER A 293 14.20 42.70 -6.34
CA SER A 293 14.26 43.11 -4.94
C SER A 293 14.08 41.93 -3.98
N GLU A 294 13.14 41.02 -4.26
CA GLU A 294 12.95 39.80 -3.47
C GLU A 294 14.16 38.88 -3.56
N ARG A 295 14.71 38.67 -4.78
CA ARG A 295 15.93 37.87 -4.95
C ARG A 295 17.09 38.46 -4.16
N HIS A 296 17.35 39.76 -4.27
CA HIS A 296 18.43 40.41 -3.53
C HIS A 296 18.25 40.30 -2.01
N SER A 297 17.02 40.48 -1.51
CA SER A 297 16.70 40.29 -0.09
C SER A 297 16.99 38.86 0.38
N LEU A 298 16.58 37.86 -0.42
CA LEU A 298 16.83 36.45 -0.10
C LEU A 298 18.31 36.07 -0.26
N ASP A 299 19.02 36.62 -1.23
CA ASP A 299 20.45 36.36 -1.45
C ASP A 299 21.33 37.00 -0.36
N ALA A 300 20.90 38.14 0.19
CA ALA A 300 21.55 38.80 1.32
C ALA A 300 21.51 37.97 2.62
N LEU A 301 20.64 36.96 2.72
CA LEU A 301 20.62 36.05 3.86
C LEU A 301 21.97 35.30 3.99
N PRO A 302 22.52 35.16 5.22
CA PRO A 302 23.85 34.61 5.43
C PRO A 302 23.95 33.14 4.96
N SER A 303 24.87 32.85 4.05
CA SER A 303 25.21 31.46 3.65
C SER A 303 26.16 30.77 4.65
N SER A 304 26.76 31.55 5.54
CA SER A 304 27.65 31.07 6.59
C SER A 304 27.72 32.07 7.74
N VAL A 305 28.01 31.58 8.93
CA VAL A 305 28.30 32.39 10.13
C VAL A 305 29.67 32.03 10.69
N PHE A 306 30.34 32.99 11.33
CA PHE A 306 31.59 32.72 12.01
C PHE A 306 31.30 32.34 13.46
N LEU A 307 31.65 31.12 13.85
CA LEU A 307 31.54 30.63 15.22
C LEU A 307 32.93 30.20 15.70
N TYR A 308 33.42 30.86 16.76
CA TYR A 308 34.75 30.59 17.33
C TYR A 308 35.91 30.68 16.31
N GLY A 309 35.83 31.62 15.37
CA GLY A 309 36.83 31.80 14.32
C GLY A 309 36.68 30.87 13.11
N ASP A 310 35.80 29.87 13.17
CA ASP A 310 35.52 28.97 12.06
C ASP A 310 34.29 29.43 11.25
N ARG A 311 34.36 29.30 9.92
CA ARG A 311 33.22 29.49 9.04
C ARG A 311 32.31 28.27 9.07
N VAL A 312 31.08 28.46 9.57
CA VAL A 312 30.05 27.43 9.69
C VAL A 312 28.98 27.64 8.61
N PRO A 313 28.72 26.64 7.73
CA PRO A 313 27.67 26.73 6.72
C PRO A 313 26.28 26.84 7.34
N VAL A 314 25.45 27.69 6.72
CA VAL A 314 24.04 27.91 7.07
C VAL A 314 23.20 27.40 5.90
N ASP A 315 22.36 26.40 6.16
CA ASP A 315 21.32 25.99 5.21
C ASP A 315 19.97 26.54 5.62
N TYR A 316 19.12 26.77 4.64
CA TYR A 316 17.72 27.10 4.84
C TYR A 316 16.87 25.91 4.43
N ASP A 317 15.83 25.63 5.20
CA ASP A 317 14.96 24.49 5.00
C ASP A 317 13.54 24.80 5.48
N ILE A 318 12.60 23.90 5.23
CA ILE A 318 11.22 24.02 5.68
C ILE A 318 10.84 22.74 6.44
N GLU A 319 10.48 22.88 7.72
CA GLU A 319 10.03 21.78 8.57
C GLU A 319 8.58 22.05 8.99
N HIS A 320 7.65 21.14 8.67
CA HIS A 320 6.22 21.25 9.01
C HIS A 320 5.59 22.59 8.58
N GLY A 321 5.97 23.10 7.41
CA GLY A 321 5.49 24.39 6.88
C GLY A 321 6.15 25.63 7.48
N ILE A 322 7.14 25.47 8.37
CA ILE A 322 7.86 26.56 9.01
C ILE A 322 9.28 26.64 8.42
N GLY A 323 9.68 27.83 7.96
CA GLY A 323 11.06 28.07 7.55
C GLY A 323 12.02 27.92 8.73
N VAL A 324 13.08 27.14 8.56
CA VAL A 324 14.13 26.93 9.56
C VAL A 324 15.51 27.21 8.99
N VAL A 325 16.44 27.57 9.87
CA VAL A 325 17.87 27.64 9.58
C VAL A 325 18.54 26.40 10.14
N ARG A 326 19.40 25.73 9.38
CA ARG A 326 20.17 24.56 9.81
C ARG A 326 21.66 24.88 9.80
N LEU A 327 22.29 24.82 10.98
CA LEU A 327 23.73 25.00 11.15
C LEU A 327 24.45 23.66 11.03
N ARG A 328 25.41 23.57 10.10
CA ARG A 328 26.28 22.39 9.96
C ARG A 328 27.54 22.53 10.82
N LEU A 329 27.50 21.94 12.00
CA LEU A 329 28.56 22.06 13.00
C LEU A 329 29.51 20.85 12.95
N LYS A 330 30.79 21.09 13.28
CA LYS A 330 31.71 20.01 13.65
C LYS A 330 31.45 19.59 15.10
N GLU A 331 31.76 18.35 15.45
CA GLU A 331 31.51 17.82 16.81
C GLU A 331 32.13 18.67 17.92
N GLY A 332 33.36 19.16 17.72
CA GLY A 332 34.04 20.02 18.69
C GLY A 332 33.35 21.37 18.91
N GLN A 333 32.79 21.95 17.83
CA GLN A 333 32.03 23.20 17.89
C GLN A 333 30.71 23.00 18.63
N ALA A 334 29.97 21.94 18.26
CA ALA A 334 28.67 21.63 18.85
C ALA A 334 28.73 21.40 20.38
N ARG A 335 29.82 20.82 20.89
CA ARG A 335 30.01 20.60 22.33
C ARG A 335 30.27 21.88 23.12
N ARG A 336 30.86 22.90 22.49
CA ARG A 336 31.23 24.18 23.12
C ARG A 336 30.16 25.26 22.92
N LEU A 337 29.28 25.07 21.94
CA LEU A 337 28.26 26.03 21.54
C LEU A 337 27.31 26.39 22.69
N HIS A 338 27.21 27.70 22.97
CA HIS A 338 26.23 28.28 23.88
C HIS A 338 25.18 29.09 23.10
N PRO A 339 23.90 29.17 23.56
CA PRO A 339 22.87 29.97 22.90
C PRO A 339 23.27 31.44 22.63
N LYS A 340 24.09 32.02 23.52
CA LYS A 340 24.56 33.41 23.42
C LYS A 340 25.58 33.64 22.30
N ASP A 341 26.22 32.58 21.82
CA ASP A 341 27.26 32.65 20.79
C ASP A 341 26.67 32.60 19.38
N LEU A 342 25.34 32.39 19.27
CA LEU A 342 24.63 32.34 18.00
C LEU A 342 24.22 33.76 17.59
N PRO A 343 24.41 34.13 16.31
CA PRO A 343 23.84 35.36 15.79
C PRO A 343 22.30 35.27 15.79
N VAL A 344 21.65 36.43 15.77
CA VAL A 344 20.20 36.49 15.66
C VAL A 344 19.79 36.05 14.25
N PHE A 345 19.00 35.00 14.17
CA PHE A 345 18.36 34.55 12.94
C PHE A 345 16.90 35.00 12.91
N ASP A 346 16.36 35.17 11.71
CA ASP A 346 14.96 35.54 11.46
C ASP A 346 13.97 34.38 11.68
N ARG A 347 14.46 33.19 12.05
CA ARG A 347 13.68 31.95 12.15
C ARG A 347 14.33 30.91 13.08
N PRO A 348 13.61 29.84 13.46
CA PRO A 348 14.15 28.81 14.35
C PRO A 348 15.40 28.13 13.82
N VAL A 349 16.35 27.84 14.72
CA VAL A 349 17.65 27.23 14.39
C VAL A 349 17.66 25.74 14.72
N ARG A 350 18.10 24.94 13.75
CA ARG A 350 18.31 23.49 13.80
C ARG A 350 19.79 23.20 13.70
N TYR A 351 20.20 22.06 14.26
CA TYR A 351 21.60 21.70 14.36
C TYR A 351 21.84 20.36 13.67
N THR A 352 22.84 20.32 12.80
CA THR A 352 23.34 19.09 12.21
C THR A 352 24.83 18.97 12.48
N VAL A 353 25.24 17.93 13.18
CA VAL A 353 26.66 17.65 13.45
C VAL A 353 27.17 16.61 12.48
N THR A 354 28.10 17.01 11.62
CA THR A 354 28.77 16.11 10.69
C THR A 354 29.95 15.42 11.37
N ARG A 355 30.04 14.09 11.22
CA ARG A 355 31.02 13.25 11.94
C ARG A 355 31.83 12.36 11.01
N GLY A 356 32.39 12.91 9.93
CA GLY A 356 33.23 12.17 8.99
C GLY A 356 32.54 10.89 8.47
N LYS A 357 33.04 9.71 8.86
CA LYS A 357 32.47 8.39 8.48
C LYS A 357 31.27 7.93 9.34
N HIS A 358 30.88 8.70 10.35
CA HIS A 358 29.76 8.38 11.23
C HIS A 358 28.49 9.12 10.84
N GLU A 359 27.36 8.55 11.24
CA GLU A 359 26.04 9.13 11.03
C GLU A 359 25.93 10.52 11.67
N ALA A 360 25.28 11.44 10.94
CA ALA A 360 25.13 12.81 11.36
C ALA A 360 24.08 12.94 12.47
N VAL A 361 24.37 13.71 13.51
CA VAL A 361 23.39 13.98 14.59
C VAL A 361 22.55 15.18 14.19
N ARG A 362 21.23 15.02 14.17
CA ARG A 362 20.28 16.10 13.91
C ARG A 362 19.54 16.42 15.21
N ALA A 363 19.33 17.70 15.48
CA ALA A 363 18.63 18.14 16.69
C ALA A 363 17.84 19.42 16.43
N SER A 364 16.70 19.53 17.10
CA SER A 364 15.82 20.70 17.08
C SER A 364 16.24 21.79 18.06
N SER A 365 17.03 21.44 19.08
CA SER A 365 17.58 22.34 20.10
C SER A 365 19.02 21.98 20.50
N LEU A 366 19.73 22.91 21.17
CA LEU A 366 21.07 22.63 21.70
C LEU A 366 21.06 21.59 22.82
N GLU A 367 19.98 21.51 23.59
CA GLU A 367 19.85 20.53 24.67
C GLU A 367 19.71 19.11 24.10
N GLU A 368 18.81 18.94 23.13
CA GLU A 368 18.65 17.69 22.37
C GLU A 368 19.97 17.30 21.68
N LEU A 369 20.67 18.28 21.10
CA LEU A 369 21.98 18.05 20.48
C LEU A 369 23.00 17.49 21.48
N ARG A 370 23.05 18.06 22.69
CA ARG A 370 23.96 17.61 23.76
C ARG A 370 23.57 16.21 24.24
N GLN A 371 22.28 15.92 24.39
CA GLN A 371 21.80 14.58 24.75
C GLN A 371 22.19 13.55 23.68
N GLY A 372 21.96 13.85 22.40
CA GLY A 372 22.33 12.98 21.27
C GLY A 372 23.84 12.71 21.20
N LEU A 373 24.67 13.75 21.38
CA LEU A 373 26.13 13.58 21.40
C LEU A 373 26.62 12.76 22.61
N ARG A 374 25.97 12.90 23.78
CA ARG A 374 26.28 12.09 24.97
C ARG A 374 25.92 10.62 24.76
N ALA A 375 24.72 10.32 24.26
CA ALA A 375 24.25 8.96 24.02
C ALA A 375 25.19 8.18 23.06
N LEU A 376 25.69 8.85 22.03
CA LEU A 376 26.65 8.27 21.07
C LEU A 376 28.03 8.01 21.70
N GLY A 377 28.50 8.90 22.58
CA GLY A 377 29.73 8.69 23.34
C GLY A 377 29.67 7.45 24.23
N THR A 378 28.51 7.17 24.83
CA THR A 378 28.27 5.99 25.67
C THR A 378 28.20 4.70 24.84
N MET A 379 27.55 4.73 23.67
CA MET A 379 27.52 3.58 22.75
C MET A 379 28.89 3.23 22.16
N HIS A 380 29.70 4.24 21.82
CA HIS A 380 31.05 4.00 21.31
C HIS A 380 31.97 3.36 22.38
N ARG A 381 31.86 3.80 23.65
CA ARG A 381 32.55 3.15 24.78
C ARG A 381 32.07 1.72 25.01
N GLY A 382 30.77 1.45 24.90
CA GLY A 382 30.21 0.10 25.02
C GLY A 382 30.71 -0.87 23.93
N ARG A 383 30.91 -0.38 22.69
CA ARG A 383 31.45 -1.19 21.57
C ARG A 383 32.94 -1.49 21.73
N VAL A 384 33.74 -0.55 22.23
CA VAL A 384 35.17 -0.74 22.51
C VAL A 384 35.39 -1.74 23.65
N ILE A 385 34.53 -1.74 24.68
CA ILE A 385 34.59 -2.71 25.79
C ILE A 385 34.25 -4.14 25.33
N ARG A 386 33.34 -4.32 24.36
CA ARG A 386 33.01 -5.65 23.79
C ARG A 386 34.01 -6.16 22.75
N GLY A 387 34.86 -5.30 22.19
CA GLY A 387 35.89 -5.68 21.20
C GLY A 387 37.24 -6.11 21.79
N GLY A 388 37.44 -5.95 23.11
CA GLY A 388 38.73 -6.14 23.76
C GLY A 388 38.84 -7.42 24.59
N ARG A 389 39.06 -8.56 23.92
CA ARG A 389 39.91 -9.70 24.37
C ARG A 389 39.73 -10.88 23.40
N ARG A 390 40.57 -10.94 22.35
CA ARG A 390 40.93 -12.23 21.75
C ARG A 390 42.05 -12.83 22.60
N PRO A 391 41.92 -14.06 23.13
CA PRO A 391 43.03 -14.72 23.80
C PRO A 391 44.08 -15.07 22.74
N ARG A 392 45.33 -14.67 22.97
CA ARG A 392 46.49 -15.19 22.25
C ARG A 392 46.55 -16.70 22.51
N ARG A 393 46.36 -17.51 21.47
CA ARG A 393 46.67 -18.94 21.49
C ARG A 393 48.18 -19.10 21.69
N ARG A 394 48.57 -19.86 22.72
CA ARG A 394 49.83 -20.60 22.77
C ARG A 394 49.58 -21.98 22.19
#